data_AF-A0A7G2CUH3-F1
#
_entry.id   AF-A0A7G2CUH3-F1
#
_cell.length_a   1.000
_cell.length_b   1.000
_cell.length_c   1.000
_cell.angle_alpha   90.00
_cell.angle_beta   90.00
_cell.angle_gamma   90.00
#
_symmetry.space_group_name_H-M   'P 1'
#
loop_
_entity.id
_entity.type
_entity.pdbx_description
1 polymer ?
#
loop_
_entity_poly.entity_id
_entity_poly.type
_entity_poly.pdbx_seq_one_letter_code
_entity_poly.pdbx_strand_id
1 'polypeptide(L)'
;MSLNHVDKNLLDEISATVDTLLHLSEADVELKNFSLKFQLEQAADKAAFRSEEKADRLAHMCKALKRMSVLALSIAKHVLWRTKNFSTVQSKTKDVSLIQASSVEDFSEGTDAWLETGAHLSYASVNLLATVLHVSPRICNELQMFLYEKSIIEYLSEALAISRDHELSYFQEGYRTEHVRLIANLAFSNTVVADSIAADVTLLSSVLSGTKIDEENPGLVEWSEFAVRNICDSSASAREKIKKLSPAEIDPKTKAPKILENQ
;
A
#
# COMPACT_ATOMS: atom_id res chain seq x y z
N MET A 1 7.23 5.01 -28.70
CA MET A 1 7.91 3.69 -28.73
C MET A 1 6.89 2.54 -28.80
N SER A 2 7.28 1.33 -29.23
CA SER A 2 6.36 0.17 -29.40
C SER A 2 5.85 -0.41 -28.07
N LEU A 3 4.60 -0.90 -28.05
CA LEU A 3 3.88 -1.46 -26.89
C LEU A 3 4.07 -2.99 -26.71
N ASN A 4 5.01 -3.62 -27.42
CA ASN A 4 5.15 -5.08 -27.46
C ASN A 4 5.51 -5.74 -26.11
N HIS A 5 5.89 -4.97 -25.09
CA HIS A 5 6.25 -5.46 -23.75
C HIS A 5 5.24 -5.05 -22.66
N VAL A 6 4.06 -4.57 -23.07
CA VAL A 6 3.00 -4.17 -22.16
C VAL A 6 2.09 -5.36 -21.90
N ASP A 7 1.89 -5.69 -20.64
CA ASP A 7 0.92 -6.69 -20.23
C ASP A 7 -0.50 -6.10 -20.28
N LYS A 8 -1.31 -6.60 -21.21
CA LYS A 8 -2.69 -6.13 -21.40
C LYS A 8 -3.63 -6.64 -20.31
N ASN A 9 -3.39 -7.84 -19.78
CA ASN A 9 -4.25 -8.39 -18.74
C ASN A 9 -4.11 -7.56 -17.46
N LEU A 10 -2.89 -7.13 -17.14
CA LEU A 10 -2.65 -6.23 -16.01
C LEU A 10 -3.29 -4.85 -16.22
N LEU A 11 -3.32 -4.33 -17.46
CA LEU A 11 -4.01 -3.07 -17.75
C LEU A 11 -5.53 -3.17 -17.55
N ASP A 12 -6.13 -4.30 -17.90
CA ASP A 12 -7.56 -4.55 -17.70
C ASP A 12 -7.87 -4.68 -16.20
N GLU A 13 -7.02 -5.38 -15.43
CA GLU A 13 -7.13 -5.49 -13.97
C GLU A 13 -6.98 -4.13 -13.28
N ILE A 14 -6.00 -3.32 -13.70
CA ILE A 14 -5.80 -1.95 -13.21
C ILE A 14 -7.04 -1.10 -13.48
N SER A 15 -7.62 -1.21 -14.68
CA SER A 15 -8.82 -0.45 -15.04
C SER A 15 -10.00 -0.84 -14.16
N ALA A 16 -10.25 -2.14 -13.98
CA ALA A 16 -11.32 -2.65 -13.11
C ALA A 16 -11.12 -2.24 -11.64
N THR A 17 -9.87 -2.25 -11.16
CA THR A 17 -9.54 -1.82 -9.79
C THR A 17 -9.77 -0.32 -9.62
N VAL A 18 -9.41 0.52 -10.61
CA VAL A 18 -9.70 1.96 -10.59
C VAL A 18 -11.21 2.21 -10.56
N ASP A 19 -12.00 1.49 -11.38
CA ASP A 19 -13.46 1.64 -11.37
C ASP A 19 -14.05 1.27 -10.00
N THR A 20 -13.52 0.24 -9.36
CA THR A 20 -13.89 -0.15 -7.99
C THR A 20 -13.58 0.97 -6.99
N LEU A 21 -12.37 1.54 -7.04
CA LEU A 21 -11.98 2.65 -6.16
C LEU A 21 -12.88 3.87 -6.34
N LEU A 22 -13.22 4.22 -7.58
CA LEU A 22 -14.08 5.36 -7.88
C LEU A 22 -15.50 5.14 -7.36
N HIS A 23 -16.06 3.94 -7.56
CA HIS A 23 -17.40 3.60 -7.10
C HIS A 23 -17.52 3.63 -5.58
N LEU A 24 -16.57 3.01 -4.87
CA LEU A 24 -16.59 2.93 -3.41
C LEU A 24 -16.25 4.27 -2.72
N SER A 25 -15.65 5.20 -3.45
CA SER A 25 -15.30 6.53 -2.93
C SER A 25 -16.48 7.50 -2.86
N GLU A 26 -17.65 7.17 -3.43
CA GLU A 26 -18.78 8.09 -3.51
C GLU A 26 -19.41 8.44 -2.16
N ALA A 27 -19.30 7.52 -1.19
CA ALA A 27 -19.93 7.64 0.12
C ALA A 27 -19.19 8.57 1.10
N ASP A 28 -17.93 8.89 0.84
CA ASP A 28 -17.11 9.74 1.68
C ASP A 28 -16.68 11.02 0.96
N VAL A 29 -16.80 12.17 1.63
CA VAL A 29 -16.54 13.48 1.02
C VAL A 29 -15.09 13.60 0.54
N GLU A 30 -14.12 13.15 1.33
CA GLU A 30 -12.71 13.30 1.00
C GLU A 30 -12.28 12.30 -0.08
N LEU A 31 -12.74 11.05 0.01
CA LEU A 31 -12.53 10.07 -1.06
C LEU A 31 -13.16 10.50 -2.39
N LYS A 32 -14.35 11.11 -2.34
CA LYS A 32 -15.02 11.70 -3.50
C LYS A 32 -14.20 12.85 -4.08
N ASN A 33 -13.57 13.69 -3.26
CA ASN A 33 -12.69 14.76 -3.74
C ASN A 33 -11.48 14.19 -4.51
N PHE A 34 -10.85 13.12 -4.01
CA PHE A 34 -9.76 12.44 -4.73
C PHE A 34 -10.23 11.86 -6.07
N SER A 35 -11.41 11.23 -6.07
CA SER A 35 -12.03 10.65 -7.27
C SER A 35 -12.35 11.72 -8.33
N LEU A 36 -12.94 12.84 -7.92
CA LEU A 36 -13.24 13.96 -8.81
C LEU A 36 -11.96 14.56 -9.40
N LYS A 37 -10.92 14.76 -8.58
CA LYS A 37 -9.62 15.25 -9.05
C LYS A 37 -9.04 14.33 -10.11
N PHE A 38 -9.03 13.01 -9.85
CA PHE A 38 -8.57 12.01 -10.82
C PHE A 38 -9.35 12.08 -12.14
N GLN A 39 -10.69 12.13 -12.06
CA GLN A 39 -11.56 12.19 -13.25
C GLN A 39 -11.32 13.45 -14.09
N LEU A 40 -11.15 14.61 -13.44
CA LEU A 40 -10.83 15.87 -14.12
C LEU A 40 -9.47 15.81 -14.84
N GLU A 41 -8.43 15.35 -14.14
CA GLU A 41 -7.09 15.19 -14.72
C GLU A 41 -7.10 14.17 -15.89
N GLN A 42 -7.85 13.08 -15.75
CA GLN A 42 -8.00 12.06 -16.78
C GLN A 42 -8.76 12.59 -18.01
N ALA A 43 -9.80 13.39 -17.81
CA ALA A 43 -10.54 14.02 -18.90
C ALA A 43 -9.68 15.03 -19.68
N ALA A 44 -8.92 15.86 -18.96
CA ALA A 44 -7.99 16.82 -19.56
C ALA A 44 -6.90 16.13 -20.39
N ASP A 45 -6.32 15.04 -19.88
CA ASP A 45 -5.29 14.29 -20.60
C ASP A 45 -5.84 13.59 -21.84
N LYS A 46 -7.04 13.00 -21.76
CA LYS A 46 -7.73 12.41 -22.93
C LYS A 46 -8.00 13.44 -24.02
N ALA A 47 -8.34 14.67 -23.65
CA ALA A 47 -8.55 15.75 -24.62
C ALA A 47 -7.24 16.16 -25.32
N ALA A 48 -6.15 16.33 -24.55
CA ALA A 48 -4.84 16.68 -25.08
C ALA A 48 -4.24 15.58 -25.97
N PHE A 49 -4.41 14.30 -25.60
CA PHE A 49 -3.90 13.18 -26.40
C PHE A 49 -4.61 13.04 -27.76
N ARG A 50 -5.90 13.36 -27.84
CA ARG A 50 -6.66 13.33 -29.10
C ARG A 50 -6.23 14.42 -30.09
N SER A 51 -5.61 15.50 -29.61
CA SER A 51 -5.13 16.59 -30.46
C SER A 51 -3.71 16.39 -31.00
N GLU A 52 -2.91 15.47 -30.47
CA GLU A 52 -1.51 15.25 -30.87
C GLU A 52 -1.32 13.96 -31.67
N GLU A 53 -1.12 14.07 -32.98
CA GLU A 53 -1.11 12.94 -33.92
C GLU A 53 0.13 12.01 -33.83
N LYS A 54 1.06 12.23 -32.89
CA LYS A 54 2.26 11.37 -32.68
C LYS A 54 2.73 11.29 -31.22
N ALA A 55 1.81 11.36 -30.25
CA ALA A 55 2.19 11.22 -28.84
C ALA A 55 2.79 9.82 -28.54
N ASP A 56 3.89 9.78 -27.78
CA ASP A 56 4.50 8.52 -27.38
C ASP A 56 3.55 7.74 -26.47
N ARG A 57 2.96 6.67 -27.03
CA ARG A 57 1.98 5.81 -26.34
C ARG A 57 2.49 5.28 -25.00
N LEU A 58 3.80 4.99 -24.89
CA LEU A 58 4.38 4.49 -23.65
C LEU A 58 4.45 5.60 -22.58
N ALA A 59 4.82 6.82 -22.97
CA ALA A 59 4.85 7.97 -22.07
C ALA A 59 3.44 8.36 -21.61
N HIS A 60 2.45 8.34 -22.52
CA HIS A 60 1.05 8.57 -22.17
C HIS A 60 0.52 7.51 -21.19
N MET A 61 0.84 6.23 -21.42
CA MET A 61 0.48 5.15 -20.50
C MET A 61 1.15 5.34 -19.13
N CYS A 62 2.45 5.67 -19.09
CA CYS A 62 3.16 5.96 -17.84
C CYS A 62 2.48 7.11 -17.07
N LYS A 63 2.10 8.19 -17.77
CA LYS A 63 1.37 9.32 -17.18
C LYS A 63 0.02 8.91 -16.61
N ALA A 64 -0.72 8.04 -17.30
CA ALA A 64 -1.99 7.50 -16.82
C ALA A 64 -1.81 6.64 -15.56
N LEU A 65 -0.84 5.72 -15.57
CA LEU A 65 -0.53 4.87 -14.42
C LEU A 65 -0.10 5.70 -13.21
N LYS A 66 0.72 6.75 -13.40
CA LYS A 66 1.09 7.69 -12.34
C LYS A 66 -0.13 8.35 -11.69
N ARG A 67 -1.13 8.77 -12.47
CA ARG A 67 -2.37 9.34 -11.92
C ARG A 67 -3.19 8.31 -11.14
N MET A 68 -3.32 7.10 -11.66
CA MET A 68 -4.00 5.99 -10.98
C MET A 68 -3.32 5.66 -9.64
N SER A 69 -1.98 5.67 -9.61
CA SER A 69 -1.19 5.52 -8.41
C SER A 69 -1.41 6.64 -7.38
N VAL A 70 -1.56 7.89 -7.82
CA VAL A 70 -1.89 9.00 -6.91
C VAL A 70 -3.26 8.80 -6.27
N LEU A 71 -4.27 8.40 -7.07
CA LEU A 71 -5.61 8.11 -6.55
C LEU A 71 -5.54 7.03 -5.46
N ALA A 72 -4.95 5.87 -5.77
CA ALA A 72 -4.84 4.77 -4.82
C ALA A 72 -4.06 5.15 -3.56
N LEU A 73 -2.92 5.83 -3.69
CA LEU A 73 -2.13 6.22 -2.53
C LEU A 73 -2.89 7.22 -1.64
N SER A 74 -3.62 8.18 -2.22
CA SER A 74 -4.45 9.13 -1.47
C SER A 74 -5.58 8.43 -0.72
N ILE A 75 -6.27 7.49 -1.36
CA ILE A 75 -7.33 6.67 -0.73
C ILE A 75 -6.74 5.85 0.42
N ALA A 76 -5.64 5.14 0.17
CA ALA A 76 -5.00 4.28 1.15
C ALA A 76 -4.54 5.05 2.40
N LYS A 77 -3.94 6.23 2.21
CA LYS A 77 -3.56 7.14 3.31
C LYS A 77 -4.78 7.61 4.10
N HIS A 78 -5.86 7.98 3.42
CA HIS A 78 -7.08 8.46 4.08
C HIS A 78 -7.75 7.36 4.91
N VAL A 79 -7.87 6.14 4.37
CA VAL A 79 -8.44 5.00 5.10
C VAL A 79 -7.60 4.69 6.35
N LEU A 80 -6.27 4.63 6.21
CA LEU A 80 -5.38 4.39 7.34
C LEU A 80 -5.51 5.47 8.42
N TRP A 81 -5.50 6.75 8.02
CA TRP A 81 -5.69 7.87 8.94
C TRP A 81 -7.02 7.76 9.70
N ARG A 82 -8.11 7.46 8.98
CA ARG A 82 -9.44 7.41 9.58
C ARG A 82 -9.60 6.24 10.54
N THR A 83 -9.11 5.05 10.20
CA THR A 83 -9.16 3.91 11.14
C THR A 83 -8.34 4.19 12.41
N LYS A 84 -7.14 4.78 12.30
CA LYS A 84 -6.32 5.18 13.46
C LYS A 84 -7.04 6.18 14.37
N ASN A 85 -7.78 7.14 13.81
CA ASN A 85 -8.55 8.09 14.61
C ASN A 85 -9.81 7.47 15.21
N PHE A 86 -10.45 6.53 14.50
CA PHE A 86 -11.60 5.80 15.02
C PHE A 86 -11.27 4.96 16.26
N SER A 87 -10.15 4.23 16.26
CA SER A 87 -9.70 3.46 17.43
C SER A 87 -9.46 4.38 18.65
N THR A 88 -8.92 5.58 18.41
CA THR A 88 -8.69 6.59 19.44
C THR A 88 -10.00 7.12 20.03
N VAL A 89 -11.05 7.27 19.22
CA VAL A 89 -12.38 7.71 19.66
C VAL A 89 -13.09 6.61 20.46
N GLN A 90 -13.10 5.35 19.98
CA GLN A 90 -13.68 4.23 20.74
C GLN A 90 -13.02 4.01 22.10
N SER A 91 -11.70 4.19 22.19
CA SER A 91 -10.99 4.11 23.48
C SER A 91 -11.46 5.20 24.47
N LYS A 92 -11.92 6.36 23.99
CA LYS A 92 -12.43 7.45 24.83
C LYS A 92 -13.91 7.32 25.13
N THR A 93 -14.72 6.78 24.22
CA THR A 93 -16.17 6.63 24.41
C THR A 93 -16.55 5.43 25.28
N LYS A 94 -15.69 4.40 25.41
CA LYS A 94 -15.88 3.32 26.39
C LYS A 94 -15.90 3.82 27.86
N ASP A 95 -15.36 5.01 28.14
CA ASP A 95 -15.45 5.66 29.46
C ASP A 95 -16.71 6.52 29.63
N VAL A 96 -17.53 6.73 28.59
CA VAL A 96 -18.63 7.72 28.59
C VAL A 96 -19.99 7.12 28.19
N SER A 97 -20.06 5.83 27.84
CA SER A 97 -21.28 5.22 27.29
C SER A 97 -22.37 4.97 28.35
N LEU A 98 -23.11 6.01 28.72
CA LEU A 98 -24.40 5.90 29.40
C LEU A 98 -25.48 6.90 28.92
N ILE A 99 -25.24 7.74 27.91
CA ILE A 99 -26.23 8.76 27.53
C ILE A 99 -26.42 8.86 26.01
N GLN A 100 -27.65 8.53 25.60
CA GLN A 100 -28.38 8.89 24.37
C GLN A 100 -28.03 8.21 23.04
N ALA A 101 -28.88 7.24 22.67
CA ALA A 101 -29.11 6.82 21.30
C ALA A 101 -30.09 7.77 20.60
N SER A 102 -29.73 8.26 19.41
CA SER A 102 -30.59 9.00 18.47
C SER A 102 -30.66 8.23 17.15
N SER A 103 -31.86 8.10 16.59
CA SER A 103 -32.25 7.13 15.56
C SER A 103 -32.22 7.70 14.13
N VAL A 104 -31.12 8.34 13.74
CA VAL A 104 -30.86 8.74 12.35
C VAL A 104 -29.46 8.25 11.99
N GLU A 105 -29.37 7.13 11.27
CA GLU A 105 -28.10 6.61 10.75
C GLU A 105 -27.70 7.43 9.52
N ASP A 106 -27.15 8.62 9.78
CA ASP A 106 -26.27 9.26 8.81
C ASP A 106 -25.10 8.28 8.54
N PHE A 107 -24.49 8.33 7.35
CA PHE A 107 -23.18 7.73 7.07
C PHE A 107 -22.08 8.46 7.88
N SER A 108 -22.32 8.63 9.17
CA SER A 108 -21.43 9.24 10.13
C SER A 108 -20.23 8.35 10.36
N GLU A 109 -19.10 8.98 10.64
CA GLU A 109 -17.85 8.34 11.03
C GLU A 109 -18.08 7.21 12.03
N GLY A 110 -17.78 5.96 11.63
CA GLY A 110 -17.81 4.82 12.53
C GLY A 110 -18.97 3.84 12.40
N THR A 111 -19.79 3.91 11.34
CA THR A 111 -20.72 2.83 11.01
C THR A 111 -19.96 1.60 10.50
N ASP A 112 -20.44 0.40 10.82
CA ASP A 112 -19.85 -0.87 10.35
C ASP A 112 -19.72 -0.91 8.82
N ALA A 113 -20.67 -0.30 8.11
CA ALA A 113 -20.66 -0.16 6.65
C ALA A 113 -19.44 0.64 6.13
N TRP A 114 -19.00 1.68 6.85
CA TRP A 114 -17.79 2.41 6.48
C TRP A 114 -16.53 1.57 6.72
N LEU A 115 -16.48 0.81 7.83
CA LEU A 115 -15.34 -0.06 8.12
C LEU A 115 -15.15 -1.12 7.04
N GLU A 116 -16.24 -1.77 6.62
CA GLU A 116 -16.22 -2.73 5.51
C GLU A 116 -15.73 -2.06 4.22
N THR A 117 -16.33 -0.93 3.84
CA THR A 117 -15.94 -0.19 2.62
C THR A 117 -14.48 0.28 2.68
N GLY A 118 -14.02 0.76 3.83
CA GLY A 118 -12.64 1.17 4.08
C GLY A 118 -11.66 0.01 3.93
N ALA A 119 -11.99 -1.16 4.48
CA ALA A 119 -11.18 -2.37 4.35
C ALA A 119 -11.01 -2.76 2.87
N HIS A 120 -12.10 -2.76 2.08
CA HIS A 120 -12.05 -3.00 0.64
C HIS A 120 -11.22 -1.96 -0.12
N LEU A 121 -11.43 -0.67 0.17
CA LEU A 121 -10.68 0.43 -0.44
C LEU A 121 -9.18 0.33 -0.14
N SER A 122 -8.81 -0.02 1.09
CA SER A 122 -7.40 -0.22 1.47
C SER A 122 -6.78 -1.35 0.66
N TYR A 123 -7.44 -2.50 0.58
CA TYR A 123 -6.95 -3.65 -0.19
C TYR A 123 -6.79 -3.29 -1.67
N ALA A 124 -7.86 -2.78 -2.30
CA ALA A 124 -7.86 -2.41 -3.71
C ALA A 124 -6.79 -1.37 -4.05
N SER A 125 -6.57 -0.40 -3.16
CA SER A 125 -5.55 0.64 -3.36
C SER A 125 -4.13 0.06 -3.34
N VAL A 126 -3.81 -0.78 -2.36
CA VAL A 126 -2.48 -1.41 -2.27
C VAL A 126 -2.27 -2.41 -3.41
N ASN A 127 -3.31 -3.15 -3.79
CA ASN A 127 -3.27 -4.01 -4.97
C ASN A 127 -2.94 -3.22 -6.23
N LEU A 128 -3.65 -2.11 -6.48
CA LEU A 128 -3.38 -1.25 -7.62
C LEU A 128 -1.92 -0.77 -7.64
N LEU A 129 -1.43 -0.27 -6.50
CA LEU A 129 -0.06 0.23 -6.36
C LEU A 129 0.99 -0.86 -6.63
N ALA A 130 0.72 -2.11 -6.26
CA ALA A 130 1.60 -3.23 -6.57
C ALA A 130 1.52 -3.62 -8.05
N THR A 131 0.32 -3.69 -8.62
CA THR A 131 0.06 -4.16 -9.99
C THR A 131 0.61 -3.20 -11.05
N VAL A 132 0.53 -1.88 -10.83
CA VAL A 132 1.06 -0.88 -11.79
C VAL A 132 2.55 -1.05 -12.07
N LEU A 133 3.32 -1.59 -11.11
CA LEU A 133 4.77 -1.78 -11.25
C LEU A 133 5.15 -2.93 -12.19
N HIS A 134 4.21 -3.81 -12.53
CA HIS A 134 4.43 -4.98 -13.38
C HIS A 134 3.98 -4.81 -14.83
N VAL A 135 3.28 -3.72 -15.15
CA VAL A 135 2.69 -3.50 -16.49
C VAL A 135 3.73 -3.54 -17.60
N SER A 136 4.92 -2.98 -17.36
CA SER A 136 6.01 -3.01 -18.34
C SER A 136 7.36 -2.75 -17.65
N PRO A 137 8.37 -3.61 -17.89
CA PRO A 137 9.73 -3.40 -17.37
C PRO A 137 10.34 -2.05 -17.79
N ARG A 138 9.90 -1.49 -18.92
CA ARG A 138 10.44 -0.22 -19.47
C ARG A 138 10.09 1.02 -18.65
N ILE A 139 9.00 0.97 -17.89
CA ILE A 139 8.52 2.10 -17.09
C ILE A 139 8.49 1.78 -15.59
N CYS A 140 8.80 0.53 -15.20
CA CYS A 140 8.79 0.07 -13.82
C CYS A 140 9.62 1.00 -12.91
N ASN A 141 10.88 1.28 -13.28
CA ASN A 141 11.75 2.15 -12.49
C ASN A 141 11.20 3.58 -12.37
N GLU A 142 10.63 4.12 -13.45
CA GLU A 142 10.02 5.45 -13.45
C GLU A 142 8.80 5.51 -12.51
N LEU A 143 7.99 4.44 -12.46
CA LEU A 143 6.85 4.33 -11.56
C LEU A 143 7.27 4.14 -10.11
N GLN A 144 8.29 3.32 -9.84
CA GLN A 144 8.87 3.14 -8.49
C GLN A 144 9.38 4.49 -7.95
N MET A 145 10.16 5.23 -8.75
CA MET A 145 10.70 6.53 -8.34
C MET A 145 9.59 7.56 -8.16
N PHE A 146 8.57 7.55 -9.01
CA PHE A 146 7.40 8.41 -8.82
C PHE A 146 6.66 8.12 -7.52
N LEU A 147 6.42 6.85 -7.18
CA LEU A 147 5.79 6.48 -5.90
C LEU A 147 6.67 6.89 -4.70
N TYR A 148 7.99 6.72 -4.84
CA TYR A 148 8.96 7.18 -3.85
C TYR A 148 8.83 8.70 -3.59
N GLU A 149 8.77 9.51 -4.64
CA GLU A 149 8.55 10.96 -4.56
C GLU A 149 7.18 11.35 -3.97
N LYS A 150 6.20 10.44 -4.00
CA LYS A 150 4.87 10.61 -3.38
C LYS A 150 4.81 10.12 -1.93
N SER A 151 5.96 9.87 -1.31
CA SER A 151 6.09 9.39 0.07
C SER A 151 5.35 8.07 0.29
N ILE A 152 5.54 7.10 -0.62
CA ILE A 152 5.03 5.74 -0.44
C ILE A 152 5.69 5.05 0.77
N ILE A 153 6.97 5.33 1.03
CA ILE A 153 7.73 4.74 2.14
C ILE A 153 7.13 5.14 3.49
N GLU A 154 6.79 6.42 3.66
CA GLU A 154 6.11 6.93 4.86
C GLU A 154 4.76 6.25 5.09
N TYR A 155 3.94 6.13 4.03
CA TYR A 155 2.67 5.41 4.09
C TYR A 155 2.86 3.96 4.52
N LEU A 156 3.78 3.22 3.90
CA LEU A 156 4.03 1.82 4.22
C LEU A 156 4.50 1.66 5.67
N SER A 157 5.35 2.58 6.15
CA SER A 157 5.86 2.57 7.52
C SER A 157 4.72 2.75 8.52
N GLU A 158 3.86 3.74 8.30
CA GLU A 158 2.67 3.94 9.12
C GLU A 158 1.68 2.79 9.05
N ALA A 159 1.47 2.23 7.85
CA ALA A 159 0.53 1.16 7.58
C ALA A 159 0.93 -0.14 8.29
N LEU A 160 2.23 -0.43 8.37
CA LEU A 160 2.76 -1.63 9.03
C LEU A 160 3.04 -1.44 10.53
N ALA A 161 3.05 -0.19 11.00
CA ALA A 161 3.18 0.16 12.42
C ALA A 161 1.91 -0.07 13.24
N ILE A 162 0.74 -0.30 12.61
CA ILE A 162 -0.49 -0.60 13.33
C ILE A 162 -0.37 -1.93 14.11
N SER A 163 -1.06 -2.02 15.25
CA SER A 163 -1.10 -3.25 16.04
C SER A 163 -1.87 -4.35 15.31
N ARG A 164 -1.61 -5.61 15.68
CA ARG A 164 -2.34 -6.76 15.14
C ARG A 164 -3.84 -6.70 15.43
N ASP A 165 -4.22 -6.25 16.63
CA ASP A 165 -5.63 -6.08 16.99
C ASP A 165 -6.33 -5.05 16.11
N HIS A 166 -5.64 -3.93 15.81
CA HIS A 166 -6.16 -2.90 14.91
C HIS A 166 -6.30 -3.43 13.48
N GLU A 167 -5.31 -4.19 13.01
CA GLU A 167 -5.37 -4.87 11.71
C GLU A 167 -6.61 -5.77 11.61
N LEU A 168 -6.78 -6.68 12.56
CA LEU A 168 -7.88 -7.65 12.59
C LEU A 168 -9.27 -7.01 12.74
N SER A 169 -9.34 -5.82 13.34
CA SER A 169 -10.60 -5.13 13.58
C SER A 169 -11.09 -4.33 12.37
N TYR A 170 -10.19 -3.86 11.51
CA TYR A 170 -10.50 -2.83 10.51
C TYR A 170 -10.06 -3.13 9.09
N PHE A 171 -9.26 -4.19 8.88
CA PHE A 171 -8.72 -4.51 7.57
C PHE A 171 -9.00 -5.96 7.20
N GLN A 172 -8.95 -6.21 5.89
CA GLN A 172 -9.18 -7.55 5.35
C GLN A 172 -8.00 -8.46 5.64
N GLU A 173 -8.27 -9.76 5.64
CA GLU A 173 -7.23 -10.78 5.63
C GLU A 173 -6.23 -10.52 4.50
N GLY A 174 -4.94 -10.75 4.77
CA GLY A 174 -3.87 -10.48 3.80
C GLY A 174 -3.40 -9.02 3.78
N TYR A 175 -3.89 -8.13 4.66
CA TYR A 175 -3.44 -6.74 4.75
C TYR A 175 -1.90 -6.61 4.76
N ARG A 176 -1.21 -7.26 5.71
CA ARG A 176 0.26 -7.24 5.76
C ARG A 176 0.91 -7.85 4.52
N THR A 177 0.35 -8.94 4.01
CA THR A 177 0.85 -9.64 2.81
C THR A 177 0.90 -8.71 1.61
N GLU A 178 -0.17 -7.93 1.37
CA GLU A 178 -0.23 -6.97 0.26
C GLU A 178 0.78 -5.81 0.41
N HIS A 179 0.98 -5.31 1.63
CA HIS A 179 1.97 -4.27 1.88
C HIS A 179 3.40 -4.77 1.67
N VAL A 180 3.69 -6.01 2.11
CA VAL A 180 5.01 -6.64 1.89
C VAL A 180 5.22 -6.95 0.41
N ARG A 181 4.17 -7.38 -0.32
CA ARG A 181 4.21 -7.52 -1.78
C ARG A 181 4.55 -6.20 -2.47
N LEU A 182 3.93 -5.10 -2.06
CA LEU A 182 4.23 -3.77 -2.58
C LEU A 182 5.69 -3.36 -2.28
N ILE A 183 6.19 -3.62 -1.07
CA ILE A 183 7.60 -3.41 -0.70
C ILE A 183 8.55 -4.20 -1.62
N ALA A 184 8.26 -5.48 -1.85
CA ALA A 184 9.07 -6.32 -2.73
C ALA A 184 9.14 -5.75 -4.16
N ASN A 185 7.99 -5.31 -4.69
CA ASN A 185 7.90 -4.74 -6.03
C ASN A 185 8.60 -3.38 -6.16
N LEU A 186 8.51 -2.55 -5.11
CA LEU A 186 9.17 -1.25 -5.04
C LEU A 186 10.71 -1.38 -4.99
N ALA A 187 11.21 -2.38 -4.27
CA ALA A 187 12.65 -2.63 -4.14
C ALA A 187 13.28 -3.30 -5.37
N PHE A 188 12.49 -3.89 -6.27
CA PHE A 188 13.01 -4.67 -7.39
C PHE A 188 13.88 -3.83 -8.34
N SER A 189 15.17 -4.17 -8.43
CA SER A 189 16.17 -3.49 -9.27
C SER A 189 16.25 -1.98 -9.02
N ASN A 190 15.98 -1.53 -7.79
CA ASN A 190 15.95 -0.11 -7.43
C ASN A 190 16.71 0.17 -6.13
N THR A 191 17.96 0.63 -6.27
CA THR A 191 18.87 0.89 -5.14
C THR A 191 18.34 1.97 -4.20
N VAL A 192 17.79 3.06 -4.72
CA VAL A 192 17.30 4.18 -3.88
C VAL A 192 16.18 3.70 -2.98
N VAL A 193 15.20 3.02 -3.56
CA VAL A 193 14.04 2.52 -2.82
C VAL A 193 14.44 1.42 -1.84
N ALA A 194 15.32 0.49 -2.26
CA ALA A 194 15.85 -0.55 -1.39
C ALA A 194 16.61 0.00 -0.18
N ASP A 195 17.45 1.03 -0.37
CA ASP A 195 18.16 1.70 0.71
C ASP A 195 17.20 2.38 1.69
N SER A 196 16.16 3.05 1.19
CA SER A 196 15.15 3.68 2.04
C SER A 196 14.34 2.66 2.85
N ILE A 197 13.95 1.54 2.24
CA ILE A 197 13.26 0.45 2.95
C ILE A 197 14.16 -0.13 4.04
N ALA A 198 15.44 -0.38 3.74
CA ALA A 198 16.39 -0.90 4.72
C ALA A 198 16.74 0.12 5.81
N ALA A 199 16.65 1.42 5.54
CA ALA A 199 16.86 2.48 6.51
C ALA A 199 15.72 2.57 7.54
N ASP A 200 14.48 2.35 7.10
CA ASP A 200 13.29 2.36 7.96
C ASP A 200 13.19 1.07 8.80
N VAL A 201 13.27 1.22 10.12
CA VAL A 201 13.26 0.10 11.07
C VAL A 201 11.92 -0.64 11.06
N THR A 202 10.80 0.07 10.92
CA THR A 202 9.46 -0.53 10.90
C THR A 202 9.28 -1.39 9.67
N LEU A 203 9.68 -0.89 8.50
CA LEU A 203 9.59 -1.62 7.24
C LEU A 203 10.51 -2.85 7.25
N LEU A 204 11.77 -2.65 7.61
CA LEU A 204 12.75 -3.75 7.65
C LEU A 204 12.32 -4.84 8.65
N SER A 205 11.87 -4.45 9.84
CA SER A 205 11.37 -5.39 10.85
C SER A 205 10.12 -6.13 10.38
N SER A 206 9.19 -5.44 9.70
CA SER A 206 7.97 -6.07 9.18
C SER A 206 8.28 -7.11 8.09
N VAL A 207 9.20 -6.80 7.18
CA VAL A 207 9.66 -7.74 6.15
C VAL A 207 10.35 -8.96 6.79
N LEU A 208 11.31 -8.73 7.69
CA LEU A 208 12.08 -9.82 8.32
C LEU A 208 11.20 -10.68 9.22
N SER A 209 10.28 -10.10 10.00
CA SER A 209 9.38 -10.86 10.87
C SER A 209 8.38 -11.72 10.09
N GLY A 210 7.99 -11.30 8.88
CA GLY A 210 7.14 -12.09 7.99
C GLY A 210 7.82 -13.34 7.41
N THR A 211 9.14 -13.50 7.54
CA THR A 211 9.86 -14.73 7.12
C THR A 211 9.66 -15.92 8.05
N LYS A 212 8.98 -15.72 9.19
CA LYS A 212 8.65 -16.82 10.11
C LYS A 212 7.64 -17.75 9.45
N ILE A 213 7.83 -19.05 9.62
CA ILE A 213 6.86 -20.05 9.17
C ILE A 213 5.51 -19.76 9.84
N ASP A 214 4.53 -19.44 9.01
CA ASP A 214 3.15 -19.19 9.39
C ASP A 214 2.25 -20.01 8.45
N GLU A 215 1.73 -21.13 8.96
CA GLU A 215 0.85 -22.02 8.20
C GLU A 215 -0.51 -21.36 7.88
N GLU A 216 -0.90 -20.33 8.64
CA GLU A 216 -2.15 -19.59 8.44
C GLU A 216 -2.00 -18.48 7.39
N ASN A 217 -0.77 -18.02 7.12
CA ASN A 217 -0.50 -16.99 6.11
C ASN A 217 0.75 -17.30 5.25
N PRO A 218 0.70 -18.35 4.41
CA PRO A 218 1.85 -18.74 3.58
C PRO A 218 2.26 -17.66 2.57
N GLY A 219 1.30 -16.82 2.13
CA GLY A 219 1.58 -15.72 1.22
C GLY A 219 2.49 -14.65 1.81
N LEU A 220 2.37 -14.36 3.11
CA LEU A 220 3.24 -13.38 3.78
C LEU A 220 4.69 -13.85 3.78
N VAL A 221 4.93 -15.14 4.03
CA VAL A 221 6.29 -15.72 4.04
C VAL A 221 6.95 -15.57 2.68
N GLU A 222 6.26 -15.99 1.62
CA GLU A 222 6.76 -15.89 0.26
C GLU A 222 7.11 -14.45 -0.11
N TRP A 223 6.19 -13.50 0.11
CA TRP A 223 6.44 -12.09 -0.21
C TRP A 223 7.53 -11.46 0.65
N SER A 224 7.67 -11.87 1.91
CA SER A 224 8.77 -11.46 2.77
C SER A 224 10.13 -11.94 2.24
N GLU A 225 10.24 -13.20 1.82
CA GLU A 225 11.46 -13.72 1.20
C GLU A 225 11.81 -12.99 -0.10
N PHE A 226 10.80 -12.74 -0.95
CA PHE A 226 10.97 -11.94 -2.17
C PHE A 226 11.42 -10.51 -1.85
N ALA A 227 10.86 -9.87 -0.83
CA ALA A 227 11.27 -8.54 -0.40
C ALA A 227 12.72 -8.53 0.08
N VAL A 228 13.12 -9.47 0.94
CA VAL A 228 14.52 -9.60 1.42
C VAL A 228 15.47 -9.75 0.23
N ARG A 229 15.14 -10.64 -0.72
CA ARG A 229 15.94 -10.85 -1.92
C ARG A 229 16.08 -9.57 -2.74
N ASN A 230 14.97 -8.91 -3.06
CA ASN A 230 14.98 -7.70 -3.89
C ASN A 230 15.74 -6.54 -3.22
N ILE A 231 15.61 -6.37 -1.90
CA ILE A 231 16.36 -5.37 -1.13
C ILE A 231 17.87 -5.68 -1.19
N CYS A 232 18.26 -6.93 -0.93
CA CYS A 232 19.67 -7.35 -0.91
C CYS A 232 20.33 -7.32 -2.29
N ASP A 233 19.59 -7.68 -3.33
CA ASP A 233 20.11 -7.70 -4.71
C ASP A 233 20.26 -6.28 -5.26
N SER A 234 19.33 -5.39 -4.92
CA SER A 234 19.30 -4.01 -5.44
C SER A 234 20.22 -3.05 -4.70
N SER A 235 20.59 -3.36 -3.44
CA SER A 235 21.53 -2.52 -2.67
C SER A 235 22.55 -3.33 -1.87
N ALA A 236 23.82 -3.06 -2.14
CA ALA A 236 24.93 -3.57 -1.33
C ALA A 236 24.93 -3.00 0.10
N SER A 237 24.52 -1.74 0.28
CA SER A 237 24.43 -1.10 1.60
C SER A 237 23.36 -1.77 2.46
N ALA A 238 22.16 -1.97 1.88
CA ALA A 238 21.07 -2.68 2.54
C ALA A 238 21.46 -4.12 2.91
N ARG A 239 22.11 -4.84 1.99
CA ARG A 239 22.62 -6.19 2.23
C ARG A 239 23.62 -6.25 3.39
N GLU A 240 24.57 -5.32 3.45
CA GLU A 240 25.54 -5.24 4.55
C GLU A 240 24.87 -4.87 5.88
N LYS A 241 23.82 -4.03 5.86
CA LYS A 241 23.02 -3.75 7.06
C LYS A 241 22.32 -5.00 7.57
N ILE A 242 21.62 -5.73 6.70
CA ILE A 242 20.90 -6.96 7.06
C ILE A 242 21.86 -8.02 7.59
N LYS A 243 23.03 -8.19 6.97
CA LYS A 243 24.08 -9.13 7.39
C LYS A 243 24.59 -8.88 8.82
N LYS A 244 24.55 -7.62 9.30
CA LYS A 244 24.98 -7.23 10.65
C LYS A 244 23.88 -7.41 11.70
N LEU A 245 22.66 -7.79 11.30
CA LEU A 245 21.58 -8.06 12.23
C LEU A 245 21.80 -9.43 12.89
N SER A 246 21.57 -9.47 14.20
CA SER A 246 21.52 -10.71 14.94
C SER A 246 20.19 -11.42 14.66
N PRO A 247 20.17 -12.75 14.49
CA PRO A 247 18.93 -13.50 14.45
C PRO A 247 18.07 -13.18 15.69
N ALA A 248 16.78 -12.94 15.49
CA ALA A 248 15.89 -12.76 16.62
C ALA A 248 15.77 -14.07 17.39
N GLU A 249 16.17 -14.07 18.67
CA GLU A 249 15.94 -15.23 19.53
C GLU A 249 14.43 -15.41 19.73
N ILE A 250 13.94 -16.62 19.50
CA ILE A 250 12.54 -16.96 19.80
C ILE A 250 12.48 -17.24 21.29
N ASP A 251 11.73 -16.44 22.04
CA ASP A 251 11.43 -16.77 23.43
C ASP A 251 10.64 -18.09 23.44
N PRO A 252 11.18 -19.17 24.05
CA PRO A 252 10.55 -20.49 24.01
C PRO A 252 9.20 -20.54 24.75
N LYS A 253 8.87 -19.54 25.57
CA LYS A 253 7.60 -19.45 26.31
C LYS A 253 6.53 -18.67 25.56
N THR A 254 6.91 -17.61 24.84
CA THR A 254 5.96 -16.70 24.18
C THR A 254 5.99 -16.78 22.66
N LYS A 255 6.97 -17.50 22.08
CA LYS A 255 7.30 -17.53 20.64
C LYS A 255 7.56 -16.15 20.02
N ALA A 256 7.72 -15.11 20.85
CA ALA A 256 7.97 -13.75 20.40
C ALA A 256 9.47 -13.51 20.13
N PRO A 257 9.83 -12.65 19.16
CA PRO A 257 11.22 -12.31 18.89
C PRO A 257 11.78 -11.42 20.01
N LYS A 258 12.91 -11.80 20.61
CA LYS A 258 13.74 -10.90 21.41
C LYS A 258 14.63 -10.09 20.48
N ILE A 259 14.49 -8.77 20.54
CA ILE A 259 15.45 -7.85 19.92
C ILE A 259 16.62 -7.73 20.90
N LEU A 260 17.77 -8.27 20.53
CA LEU A 260 19.02 -8.07 21.29
C LEU A 260 19.62 -6.74 20.82
N GLU A 261 19.68 -5.76 21.71
CA GLU A 261 20.52 -4.58 21.54
C GLU A 261 21.99 -5.04 21.60
N ASN A 262 22.78 -4.71 20.58
CA ASN A 262 24.20 -5.02 20.58
C ASN A 262 24.89 -4.26 21.73
N GLN A 263 25.63 -5.00 22.55
CA GLN A 263 26.66 -4.46 23.43
C GLN A 263 27.87 -3.98 22.63
#